data_AF-A0A6T6BJP6-F1
#
_entry.id   AF-A0A6T6BJP6-F1
#
_cell.length_a   1.000
_cell.length_b   1.000
_cell.length_c   1.000
_cell.angle_alpha   90.00
_cell.angle_beta   90.00
_cell.angle_gamma   90.00
#
_symmetry.space_group_name_H-M   'P 1'
#
loop_
_entity.id
_entity.type
_entity.pdbx_description
1 polymer ?
#
loop_
_entity_poly.entity_id
_entity_poly.type
_entity_poly.pdbx_seq_one_letter_code
_entity_poly.pdbx_strand_id
1 'polypeptide(L)'
;VDDYVTEKFFGALTSGSVPVTRGPRNIADFAPSPDAYIDSFQYKTPQELVAHLQRLAADEDAYQRHLAWKSTGVSAQFARVMASTTDIHSACRACLWTHSTLLAELGRPPPRYSISGGAA
;
A
#
# COMPACT_ATOMS: atom_id res chain seq x y z
N VAL A 1 -14.07 -3.17 6.39
CA VAL A 1 -12.79 -3.42 7.11
C VAL A 1 -11.75 -2.63 6.37
N ASP A 2 -10.99 -1.82 7.10
CA ASP A 2 -9.90 -1.03 6.55
C ASP A 2 -8.57 -1.74 6.88
N ASP A 3 -7.49 -1.43 6.15
CA ASP A 3 -6.12 -1.92 6.39
C ASP A 3 -5.83 -3.43 6.24
N TYR A 4 -6.81 -4.26 5.89
CA TYR A 4 -6.57 -5.69 5.63
C TYR A 4 -5.91 -5.93 4.26
N VAL A 5 -4.66 -5.49 4.12
CA VAL A 5 -3.80 -5.71 2.95
C VAL A 5 -2.68 -6.67 3.34
N THR A 6 -2.45 -7.69 2.52
CA THR A 6 -1.50 -8.77 2.82
C THR A 6 -0.45 -8.91 1.71
N GLU A 7 0.51 -9.81 1.90
CA GLU A 7 1.59 -10.11 0.96
C GLU A 7 1.09 -10.41 -0.45
N LYS A 8 -0.15 -10.90 -0.61
CA LYS A 8 -0.76 -11.20 -1.91
C LYS A 8 -0.83 -9.98 -2.82
N PHE A 9 -1.18 -8.82 -2.26
CA PHE A 9 -1.25 -7.58 -3.02
C PHE A 9 0.15 -7.12 -3.44
N PHE A 10 1.08 -7.12 -2.50
CA PHE A 10 2.47 -6.70 -2.75
C PHE A 10 3.23 -7.66 -3.66
N GLY A 11 2.96 -8.97 -3.59
CA GLY A 11 3.55 -9.98 -4.45
C GLY A 11 3.19 -9.78 -5.93
N ALA A 12 1.94 -9.38 -6.21
CA ALA A 12 1.54 -9.01 -7.57
C ALA A 12 2.33 -7.78 -8.05
N LEU A 13 2.43 -6.73 -7.25
CA LEU A 13 3.20 -5.53 -7.60
C LEU A 13 4.68 -5.83 -7.86
N THR A 14 5.35 -6.60 -6.99
CA THR A 14 6.78 -6.92 -7.10
C THR A 14 7.09 -7.91 -8.22
N SER A 15 6.15 -8.80 -8.57
CA SER A 15 6.24 -9.62 -9.80
C SER A 15 6.09 -8.81 -11.08
N GLY A 16 5.72 -7.53 -10.95
CA GLY A 16 5.54 -6.62 -12.06
C GLY A 16 4.18 -6.74 -12.75
N SER A 17 3.22 -7.44 -12.13
CA SER A 17 1.85 -7.60 -12.62
C SER A 17 0.89 -6.57 -11.99
N VAL A 18 -0.28 -6.42 -12.60
CA VAL A 18 -1.37 -5.57 -12.08
C VAL A 18 -2.27 -6.40 -11.17
N PRO A 19 -2.35 -6.11 -9.85
CA PRO A 19 -3.21 -6.85 -8.94
C PRO A 19 -4.69 -6.60 -9.25
N VAL A 20 -5.48 -7.66 -9.38
CA VAL A 20 -6.94 -7.60 -9.30
C VAL A 20 -7.34 -7.98 -7.88
N THR A 21 -7.93 -7.04 -7.16
CA THR A 21 -8.07 -7.12 -5.70
C THR A 21 -9.52 -6.95 -5.27
N ARG A 22 -9.86 -7.64 -4.18
CA ARG A 22 -11.08 -7.45 -3.41
C ARG A 22 -10.68 -7.08 -1.99
N GLY A 23 -10.15 -5.87 -1.86
CA GLY A 23 -9.43 -5.41 -0.69
C GLY A 23 -10.25 -4.52 0.26
N PRO A 24 -9.59 -3.89 1.24
CA PRO A 24 -10.20 -2.89 2.10
C PRO A 24 -10.54 -1.62 1.32
N ARG A 25 -11.41 -0.78 1.88
CA ARG A 25 -11.85 0.48 1.22
C ARG A 25 -10.70 1.46 0.98
N ASN A 26 -9.66 1.39 1.81
CA ASN A 26 -8.50 2.26 1.75
C ASN A 26 -7.28 1.59 1.10
N ILE A 27 -7.48 0.57 0.25
CA ILE A 27 -6.37 -0.10 -0.45
C ILE A 27 -5.50 0.87 -1.28
N ALA A 28 -6.04 2.01 -1.71
CA ALA A 28 -5.31 3.05 -2.41
C ALA A 28 -4.11 3.58 -1.59
N ASP A 29 -4.19 3.59 -0.25
CA ASP A 29 -3.08 4.00 0.64
C ASP A 29 -1.89 3.03 0.56
N PHE A 30 -2.14 1.80 0.11
CA PHE A 30 -1.16 0.73 -0.01
C PHE A 30 -0.71 0.51 -1.45
N ALA A 31 -1.20 1.32 -2.41
CA ALA A 31 -0.87 1.20 -3.83
C ALA A 31 0.17 2.24 -4.29
N PRO A 32 1.11 1.88 -5.18
CA PRO A 32 2.09 2.82 -5.75
C PRO A 32 1.44 4.03 -6.43
N SER A 33 0.32 3.82 -7.12
CA SER A 33 -0.51 4.85 -7.75
C SER A 33 -1.97 4.37 -7.78
N PRO A 34 -2.95 5.28 -7.98
CA PRO A 34 -4.36 4.90 -8.13
C PRO A 34 -4.59 3.87 -9.25
N ASP A 35 -3.83 3.98 -10.34
CA ASP A 35 -3.90 3.07 -11.48
C ASP A 35 -3.09 1.78 -11.28
N ALA A 36 -2.35 1.58 -10.19
CA ALA A 36 -1.45 0.43 -10.05
C ALA A 36 -2.17 -0.91 -9.83
N TYR A 37 -3.50 -0.90 -9.68
CA TYR A 37 -4.30 -2.07 -9.35
C TYR A 37 -5.74 -1.93 -9.90
N ILE A 38 -6.48 -3.03 -9.86
CA ILE A 38 -7.90 -3.08 -10.25
C ILE A 38 -8.71 -3.47 -9.02
N ASP A 39 -9.57 -2.57 -8.55
CA ASP A 39 -10.52 -2.85 -7.48
C ASP A 39 -11.79 -3.50 -8.05
N SER A 40 -12.01 -4.77 -7.69
CA SER A 40 -13.21 -5.51 -8.11
C SER A 40 -14.52 -4.88 -7.60
N PHE A 41 -14.51 -4.08 -6.53
CA PHE A 41 -15.70 -3.40 -6.02
C PHE A 41 -16.16 -2.22 -6.89
N GLN A 42 -15.32 -1.73 -7.81
CA GLN A 42 -15.70 -0.66 -8.74
C GLN A 42 -16.62 -1.12 -9.87
N TYR A 43 -16.84 -2.43 -10.00
CA TYR A 43 -17.66 -3.03 -11.05
C TYR A 43 -19.00 -3.49 -10.46
N LYS A 44 -20.10 -3.23 -11.17
CA LYS A 44 -21.44 -3.63 -10.71
C LYS A 44 -21.68 -5.13 -10.86
N THR A 45 -21.03 -5.73 -11.86
CA THR A 45 -21.16 -7.16 -12.18
C THR A 45 -19.80 -7.79 -12.50
N PRO A 46 -19.63 -9.10 -12.27
CA PRO A 46 -18.43 -9.82 -12.71
C PRO A 46 -18.16 -9.71 -14.22
N GLN A 47 -19.21 -9.62 -15.04
CA GLN A 47 -19.10 -9.49 -16.49
C GLN A 47 -18.46 -8.17 -16.91
N GLU A 48 -18.75 -7.07 -16.21
CA GLU A 48 -18.10 -5.77 -16.46
C GLU A 48 -16.60 -5.84 -16.15
N LEU A 49 -16.21 -6.49 -15.05
CA LEU A 49 -14.80 -6.72 -14.72
C LEU A 49 -14.11 -7.58 -15.78
N VAL A 50 -14.72 -8.69 -16.19
CA VAL A 50 -14.17 -9.54 -17.27
C VAL A 50 -14.00 -8.76 -18.56
N ALA A 51 -14.98 -7.95 -18.96
CA ALA A 51 -14.87 -7.12 -20.16
C ALA A 51 -13.74 -6.09 -20.06
N HIS A 52 -13.49 -5.53 -18.87
CA HIS A 52 -12.35 -4.65 -18.64
C HIS A 52 -11.02 -5.41 -18.77
N LEU A 53 -10.90 -6.58 -18.14
CA LEU A 53 -9.69 -7.40 -18.22
C LEU A 53 -9.40 -7.86 -19.65
N GLN A 54 -10.43 -8.20 -20.43
CA GLN A 54 -10.28 -8.54 -21.85
C GLN A 54 -9.77 -7.36 -22.68
N ARG A 55 -10.22 -6.13 -22.39
CA ARG A 55 -9.68 -4.93 -23.05
C ARG A 55 -8.20 -4.72 -22.72
N LEU A 56 -7.81 -4.85 -21.46
CA LEU A 56 -6.40 -4.74 -21.05
C LEU A 56 -5.52 -5.82 -21.70
N ALA A 57 -6.04 -7.04 -21.84
CA ALA A 57 -5.32 -8.12 -22.50
C ALA A 57 -5.15 -7.90 -24.02
N ALA A 58 -5.99 -7.07 -24.63
CA ALA A 58 -5.95 -6.76 -26.06
C ALA A 58 -5.26 -5.43 -26.39
N ASP A 59 -5.04 -4.57 -25.39
CA ASP A 59 -4.46 -3.24 -25.53
C ASP A 59 -3.26 -3.11 -24.56
N GLU A 60 -2.06 -3.32 -25.12
CA GLU A 60 -0.81 -3.27 -24.37
C GLU A 60 -0.57 -1.89 -23.76
N ASP A 61 -0.90 -0.82 -24.47
CA ASP A 61 -0.73 0.55 -23.94
C ASP A 61 -1.66 0.79 -22.75
N ALA A 62 -2.88 0.24 -22.78
CA ALA A 62 -3.78 0.25 -21.64
C ALA A 62 -3.24 -0.51 -20.44
N TYR A 63 -2.67 -1.70 -20.66
CA TYR A 63 -2.03 -2.45 -19.60
C TYR A 63 -0.82 -1.71 -19.02
N GLN A 64 0.05 -1.16 -19.86
CA GLN A 64 1.26 -0.46 -19.43
C GLN A 64 0.98 0.81 -18.64
N ARG A 65 -0.17 1.47 -18.85
CA ARG A 65 -0.59 2.60 -17.98
C ARG A 65 -0.71 2.20 -16.51
N HIS A 66 -1.14 0.97 -16.21
CA HIS A 66 -1.18 0.46 -14.83
C HIS A 66 0.23 0.23 -14.22
N LEU A 67 1.28 0.15 -15.06
CA LEU A 67 2.66 -0.07 -14.64
C LEU A 67 3.53 1.19 -14.72
N ALA A 68 2.97 2.33 -15.12
CA ALA A 68 3.71 3.58 -15.32
C ALA A 68 4.44 4.07 -14.05
N TRP A 69 3.92 3.77 -12.86
CA TRP A 69 4.55 4.09 -11.57
C TRP A 69 5.98 3.54 -11.44
N LYS A 70 6.34 2.47 -12.17
CA LYS A 70 7.69 1.92 -12.15
C LYS A 70 8.75 2.89 -12.71
N SER A 71 8.35 3.79 -13.60
CA SER A 71 9.23 4.81 -14.19
C SER A 71 8.97 6.21 -13.66
N THR A 72 7.72 6.53 -13.29
CA THR A 72 7.33 7.85 -12.79
C THR A 72 7.48 8.01 -11.27
N GLY A 73 7.73 6.91 -10.56
CA GLY A 73 7.79 6.88 -9.10
C GLY A 73 6.45 6.54 -8.45
N VAL A 74 6.47 6.47 -7.12
CA VAL A 74 5.35 6.03 -6.28
C VAL A 74 4.76 7.18 -5.48
N SER A 75 3.51 7.02 -5.04
CA SER A 75 2.84 7.99 -4.18
C SER A 75 3.58 8.19 -2.85
N ALA A 76 3.54 9.41 -2.32
CA ALA A 76 4.16 9.71 -1.02
C ALA A 76 3.54 8.86 0.11
N GLN A 77 2.25 8.57 0.03
CA GLN A 77 1.57 7.70 0.99
C GLN A 77 2.13 6.28 0.95
N PHE A 78 2.23 5.68 -0.24
CA PHE A 78 2.82 4.36 -0.41
C PHE A 78 4.26 4.31 0.09
N ALA A 79 5.07 5.31 -0.25
CA ALA A 79 6.45 5.40 0.24
C ALA A 79 6.54 5.41 1.77
N ARG A 80 5.65 6.16 2.45
CA ARG A 80 5.56 6.17 3.91
C ARG A 80 5.17 4.81 4.49
N VAL A 81 4.16 4.16 3.91
CA VAL A 81 3.72 2.83 4.34
C VAL A 81 4.85 1.82 4.21
N MET A 82 5.55 1.82 3.06
CA MET A 82 6.67 0.91 2.83
C MET A 82 7.80 1.16 3.83
N ALA A 83 8.25 2.41 4.01
CA ALA A 83 9.28 2.76 4.99
C ALA A 83 8.91 2.28 6.41
N SER A 84 7.64 2.45 6.82
CA SER A 84 7.17 2.02 8.15
C SER A 84 7.16 0.50 8.36
N THR A 85 7.19 -0.28 7.28
CA THR A 85 7.09 -1.75 7.34
C THR A 85 8.40 -2.45 7.00
N THR A 86 9.31 -1.81 6.27
CA THR A 86 10.57 -2.41 5.81
C THR A 86 11.81 -1.93 6.54
N ASP A 87 11.82 -0.71 7.09
CA ASP A 87 13.06 -0.09 7.59
C ASP A 87 13.47 -0.60 8.97
N ILE A 88 12.49 -0.96 9.80
CA ILE A 88 12.70 -1.41 11.19
C ILE A 88 11.91 -2.69 11.41
N HIS A 89 12.57 -3.72 11.94
CA HIS A 89 11.91 -4.98 12.29
C HIS A 89 10.70 -4.72 13.19
N SER A 90 9.59 -5.42 12.94
CA SER A 90 8.30 -5.21 13.62
C SER A 90 8.42 -5.22 15.15
N ALA A 91 9.24 -6.12 15.69
CA ALA A 91 9.55 -6.18 17.11
C ALA A 91 10.18 -4.87 17.63
N CYS A 92 11.17 -4.32 16.92
CA CYS A 92 11.80 -3.06 17.30
C CYS A 92 10.79 -1.90 17.22
N ARG A 93 9.95 -1.84 16.18
CA ARG A 93 8.89 -0.81 16.10
C ARG A 93 7.94 -0.85 17.29
N ALA A 94 7.52 -2.04 17.71
CA ALA A 94 6.69 -2.20 18.89
C ALA A 94 7.40 -1.68 20.16
N CYS A 95 8.67 -2.05 20.36
CA CYS A 95 9.46 -1.53 21.48
C CYS A 95 9.57 -0.01 21.47
N LEU A 96 9.85 0.59 20.31
CA LEU A 96 10.00 2.03 20.17
C LEU A 96 8.67 2.77 20.40
N TRP A 97 7.56 2.20 19.91
CA TRP A 97 6.22 2.73 20.15
C TRP A 97 5.87 2.66 21.64
N THR A 98 6.00 1.50 22.28
CA THR A 98 5.73 1.32 23.72
C THR A 98 6.60 2.24 24.57
N HIS A 99 7.89 2.37 24.26
CA HIS A 99 8.79 3.29 24.96
C HIS A 99 8.32 4.74 24.83
N SER A 100 7.94 5.18 23.63
CA SER A 100 7.47 6.54 23.39
C SER A 100 6.16 6.84 24.11
N THR A 101 5.20 5.91 24.07
CA THR A 101 3.93 6.00 24.80
C THR A 101 4.19 6.07 26.32
N LEU A 102 5.07 5.23 26.86
CA LEU A 102 5.40 5.23 28.28
C LEU A 102 6.06 6.55 28.72
N LEU A 103 6.96 7.12 27.92
CA LEU A 103 7.58 8.41 28.23
C LEU A 103 6.53 9.52 28.30
N ALA A 104 5.56 9.54 27.38
CA ALA A 104 4.47 10.52 27.37
C ALA A 104 3.59 10.41 28.63
N GLU A 105 3.18 9.19 29.00
CA GLU A 105 2.41 8.93 30.23
C GLU A 105 3.16 9.35 31.51
N LEU A 106 4.49 9.22 31.51
CA LEU A 106 5.35 9.62 32.63
C LEU A 106 5.74 11.11 32.61
N GLY A 107 5.25 11.91 31.65
CA GLY A 107 5.62 13.32 31.51
C GLY A 107 7.11 13.55 31.19
N ARG A 108 7.79 12.53 30.61
CA ARG A 108 9.21 12.59 30.25
C ARG A 108 9.39 13.14 28.84
N PRO A 109 10.53 13.79 28.54
CA PRO A 109 10.80 14.29 27.20
C PRO A 109 10.85 13.14 26.19
N PRO A 110 10.44 13.38 24.93
CA PRO A 110 10.44 12.36 23.89
C PRO A 110 11.86 11.83 23.62
N PRO A 111 11.97 10.60 23.08
CA PRO A 111 13.27 10.04 22.75
C PRO A 111 14.00 10.90 21.70
N ARG A 112 15.33 10.96 21.79
CA ARG A 112 16.16 11.75 20.86
C ARG A 112 16.29 11.15 19.46
N TYR A 113 15.81 9.93 19.25
CA TYR A 113 15.76 9.30 17.93
C TYR A 113 14.40 9.60 17.27
N SER A 114 14.41 9.86 15.96
CA SER A 114 13.18 9.99 15.17
C SER A 114 12.81 8.62 14.61
N ILE A 115 11.57 8.18 14.85
CA ILE A 115 10.99 7.08 14.09
C ILE A 115 10.33 7.72 12.87
N SER A 116 10.92 7.56 11.70
CA SER A 116 10.24 7.87 10.44
C SER A 116 9.03 6.96 10.31
N GLY A 117 7.84 7.48 10.63
CA GLY A 117 6.56 6.76 10.49
C GLY A 117 5.63 6.80 11.70
N GLY A 118 6.00 7.45 12.81
CA GLY A 118 5.14 7.56 14.00
C GLY A 118 4.50 8.93 14.16
N ALA A 119 3.46 9.25 13.38
CA ALA A 119 2.39 10.20 13.73
C ALA A 119 1.33 10.24 12.61
N ALA A 120 0.17 9.67 12.90
CA ALA A 120 -1.13 10.09 12.37
C ALA A 120 -2.10 10.09 13.56
#